data_AF-A0A367Y6P7-F1
#
_entry.id   AF-A0A367Y6P7-F1
#
_cell.length_a   1.000
_cell.length_b   1.000
_cell.length_c   1.000
_cell.angle_alpha   90.00
_cell.angle_beta   90.00
_cell.angle_gamma   90.00
#
_symmetry.space_group_name_H-M   'P 1'
#
loop_
_entity.id
_entity.type
_entity.pdbx_description
1 polymer ?
#
loop_
_entity_poly.entity_id
_entity_poly.type
_entity_poly.pdbx_seq_one_letter_code
_entity_poly.pdbx_strand_id
1 'polypeptide(L)'
;MTNKLSNTFKQRRDRGFTIVELLIVIVVIAILAAITIVSYNGISNRAKASAAASAAEQAAKKVAIYAVTNGEALPSALADAGVTDGNGTSYQYRTYDSGRKYCITATANGVSSYIDNDAQTSPKAGACPGHGVDGGGVVTNYATRPTPAEGNFGGWTGYNLAGGASSSVVPNAWLGKYSYRWTAGAPGFSNGSMNIGLEHTGVKIAVPTGVDVVPSIHVRASKGGSFTVSCAFSDSTGTIVTGSCPGPSFTVAANVWTRLQANDVTVPANASRMSIRAKLEGGATYVSGDWIEVSGVSTAPGAYADGDSPGWVWNGTPNNSTSTGPAL
;
A
#
# COMPACT_ATOMS: atom_id res chain seq x y z
N MET A 1 1.74 93.87 42.19
CA MET A 1 1.44 92.70 43.04
C MET A 1 1.36 91.48 42.14
N THR A 2 2.42 90.67 42.07
CA THR A 2 2.47 89.42 41.31
C THR A 2 2.17 88.26 42.25
N ASN A 3 0.99 87.65 42.11
CA ASN A 3 0.60 86.48 42.90
C ASN A 3 1.31 85.22 42.40
N LYS A 4 2.09 84.61 43.29
CA LYS A 4 2.80 83.35 43.09
C LYS A 4 1.82 82.20 43.38
N LEU A 5 1.32 81.53 42.33
CA LEU A 5 0.48 80.33 42.48
C LEU A 5 1.36 79.14 42.89
N SER A 6 1.17 78.67 44.13
CA SER A 6 1.76 77.43 44.64
C SER A 6 1.04 76.23 44.03
N ASN A 7 1.72 75.49 43.16
CA ASN A 7 1.17 74.31 42.50
C ASN A 7 1.30 73.10 43.45
N THR A 8 0.20 72.70 44.08
CA THR A 8 0.14 71.50 44.92
C THR A 8 -0.03 70.28 44.03
N PHE A 9 1.07 69.56 43.72
CA PHE A 9 1.01 68.29 43.01
C PHE A 9 0.31 67.23 43.87
N LYS A 10 -0.97 67.00 43.60
CA LYS A 10 -1.75 65.88 44.14
C LYS A 10 -1.21 64.58 43.54
N GLN A 11 -0.30 63.90 44.24
CA GLN A 11 0.17 62.56 43.85
C GLN A 11 -1.03 61.62 43.71
N ARG A 12 -1.36 61.24 42.46
CA ARG A 12 -2.22 60.10 42.20
C ARG A 12 -1.42 58.86 42.59
N ARG A 13 -1.91 58.11 43.58
CA ARG A 13 -1.39 56.75 43.85
C ARG A 13 -1.83 55.88 42.68
N ASP A 14 -0.97 55.75 41.69
CA ASP A 14 -1.11 54.71 40.68
C ASP A 14 -0.90 53.37 41.41
N ARG A 15 -1.99 52.63 41.59
CA ARG A 15 -1.93 51.26 42.11
C ARG A 15 -1.30 50.39 41.02
N GLY A 16 -0.03 50.03 41.20
CA GLY A 16 0.64 49.07 40.33
C GLY A 16 0.00 47.69 40.43
N PHE A 17 -0.05 46.96 39.31
CA PHE A 17 -0.45 45.55 39.28
C PHE A 17 0.45 44.73 40.21
N THR A 18 -0.15 43.88 41.04
CA THR A 18 0.58 42.94 41.88
C THR A 18 1.10 41.76 41.05
N ILE A 19 2.23 41.18 41.46
CA ILE A 19 2.76 39.96 40.84
C ILE A 19 1.73 38.82 40.90
N VAL A 20 0.91 38.76 41.96
CA VAL A 20 -0.15 37.76 42.13
C VAL A 20 -1.25 37.93 41.10
N GLU A 21 -1.69 39.16 40.81
CA GLU A 21 -2.68 39.42 39.76
C GLU A 21 -2.16 38.98 38.38
N LEU A 22 -0.90 39.28 38.07
CA LEU A 22 -0.29 38.83 36.81
C LEU A 22 -0.15 37.29 36.75
N LEU A 23 0.20 36.66 37.88
CA LEU A 23 0.36 35.21 37.97
C LEU A 23 -0.96 34.47 37.74
N ILE A 24 -2.06 34.96 38.31
CA ILE A 24 -3.38 34.34 38.10
C ILE A 24 -3.78 34.48 36.62
N VAL A 25 -3.52 35.61 35.99
CA VAL A 25 -3.86 35.83 34.56
C VAL A 25 -3.12 34.84 33.66
N ILE A 26 -1.82 34.63 33.86
CA ILE A 26 -1.07 33.66 33.04
C ILE A 26 -1.54 32.23 33.27
N VAL A 27 -1.90 31.87 34.51
CA VAL A 27 -2.43 30.52 34.83
C VAL A 27 -3.77 30.31 34.14
N VAL A 28 -4.66 31.31 34.16
CA VAL A 28 -5.95 31.25 33.47
C VAL A 28 -5.76 31.12 31.96
N ILE A 29 -4.88 31.92 31.35
CA ILE A 29 -4.58 31.81 29.91
C ILE A 29 -4.00 30.43 29.57
N ALA A 30 -3.12 29.88 30.41
CA ALA A 30 -2.54 28.56 30.20
C ALA A 30 -3.60 27.44 30.20
N ILE A 31 -4.54 27.47 31.16
CA ILE A 31 -5.64 26.49 31.22
C ILE A 31 -6.56 26.64 30.00
N LEU A 32 -6.93 27.88 29.65
CA LEU A 32 -7.78 28.14 28.48
C LEU A 32 -7.11 27.70 27.18
N ALA A 33 -5.81 27.99 27.01
CA ALA A 33 -5.04 27.57 25.84
C ALA A 33 -4.97 26.03 25.71
N ALA A 34 -4.79 25.31 26.82
CA ALA A 34 -4.77 23.86 26.79
C ALA A 34 -6.10 23.26 26.31
N ILE A 35 -7.24 23.77 26.80
CA ILE A 35 -8.59 23.33 26.39
C ILE A 35 -8.86 23.70 24.92
N THR A 36 -8.47 24.90 24.49
CA THR A 36 -8.70 25.36 23.11
C THR A 36 -7.88 24.54 22.11
N ILE A 37 -6.65 24.15 22.41
CA ILE A 37 -5.83 23.31 21.52
C ILE A 37 -6.49 21.95 21.25
N VAL A 38 -6.97 21.27 22.30
CA VAL A 38 -7.60 19.94 22.16
C VAL A 38 -8.90 20.03 21.35
N SER A 39 -9.74 21.04 21.62
CA SER A 39 -10.98 21.24 20.88
C SER A 39 -10.76 21.69 19.44
N TYR A 40 -9.74 22.52 19.18
CA TYR A 40 -9.40 23.01 17.84
C TYR A 40 -9.00 21.87 16.90
N ASN A 41 -8.20 20.90 17.36
CA ASN A 41 -7.84 19.73 16.56
C ASN A 41 -9.07 18.92 16.12
N GLY A 42 -10.04 18.72 17.02
CA GLY A 42 -11.30 18.03 16.68
C GLY A 42 -12.17 18.80 15.69
N ILE A 43 -12.28 20.12 15.83
CA ILE A 43 -13.04 20.98 14.91
C ILE A 43 -12.37 21.00 13.53
N SER A 44 -11.05 21.19 13.48
CA SER A 44 -10.26 21.19 12.25
C SER A 44 -10.44 19.89 11.47
N ASN A 45 -10.34 18.74 12.14
CA ASN A 45 -10.52 17.43 11.48
C ASN A 45 -11.95 17.24 10.94
N ARG A 46 -12.98 17.66 11.68
CA ARG A 46 -14.36 17.63 11.19
C ARG A 46 -14.56 18.54 9.98
N ALA A 47 -13.99 19.75 10.01
CA ALA A 47 -14.07 20.68 8.89
C ALA A 47 -13.40 20.10 7.63
N LYS A 48 -12.22 19.47 7.78
CA LYS A 48 -11.54 18.77 6.68
C LYS A 48 -12.36 17.61 6.13
N ALA A 49 -12.93 16.78 7.00
CA ALA A 49 -13.80 15.68 6.59
C ALA A 49 -15.06 16.18 5.84
N SER A 50 -15.70 17.26 6.33
CA SER A 50 -16.83 17.89 5.65
C SER A 50 -16.43 18.49 4.30
N ALA A 51 -15.23 19.07 4.19
CA ALA A 51 -14.70 19.58 2.92
C ALA A 51 -14.48 18.45 1.90
N ALA A 52 -13.85 17.35 2.32
CA ALA A 52 -13.62 16.17 1.47
C ALA A 52 -14.94 15.52 1.02
N ALA A 53 -15.90 15.35 1.94
CA ALA A 53 -17.23 14.82 1.64
C ALA A 53 -17.97 15.72 0.62
N SER A 54 -17.99 17.04 0.85
CA SER A 54 -18.63 18.00 -0.06
C SER A 54 -17.97 17.99 -1.44
N ALA A 55 -16.64 17.91 -1.50
CA ALA A 55 -15.90 17.80 -2.76
C ALA A 55 -16.27 16.52 -3.53
N ALA A 56 -16.35 15.38 -2.84
CA ALA A 56 -16.77 14.12 -3.44
C ALA A 56 -18.21 14.19 -4.00
N GLU A 57 -19.16 14.77 -3.25
CA GLU A 57 -20.54 14.95 -3.74
C GLU A 57 -20.62 15.86 -4.97
N GLN A 58 -19.90 16.98 -4.95
CA GLN A 58 -19.88 17.92 -6.06
C GLN A 58 -19.30 17.28 -7.31
N ALA A 59 -18.23 16.49 -7.17
CA ALA A 59 -17.65 15.73 -8.27
C ALA A 59 -18.63 14.68 -8.81
N ALA A 60 -19.28 13.91 -7.93
CA ALA A 60 -20.29 12.92 -8.33
C ALA A 60 -21.48 13.54 -9.08
N LYS A 61 -21.97 14.69 -8.62
CA LYS A 61 -23.02 15.45 -9.32
C LYS A 61 -22.58 15.88 -10.71
N LYS A 62 -21.35 16.38 -10.87
CA LYS A 62 -20.80 16.74 -12.18
C LYS A 62 -20.67 15.54 -13.11
N VAL A 63 -20.21 14.39 -12.60
CA VAL A 63 -20.15 13.13 -13.35
C VAL A 63 -21.55 12.67 -13.78
N ALA A 64 -22.54 12.75 -12.90
CA ALA A 64 -23.92 12.40 -13.22
C ALA A 64 -24.51 13.32 -14.30
N ILE A 65 -24.28 14.64 -14.21
CA ILE A 65 -24.69 15.60 -15.25
C ILE A 65 -24.02 15.27 -16.58
N TYR A 66 -22.72 14.99 -16.57
CA TYR A 66 -21.98 14.60 -17.77
C TYR A 66 -22.59 13.36 -18.42
N ALA A 67 -22.91 12.32 -17.64
CA ALA A 67 -23.50 11.09 -18.14
C ALA A 67 -24.84 11.35 -18.84
N VAL A 68 -25.73 12.13 -18.22
CA VAL A 68 -27.02 12.51 -18.81
C VAL A 68 -26.83 13.27 -20.13
N THR A 69 -25.84 14.16 -20.22
CA THR A 69 -25.59 14.93 -21.45
C THR A 69 -24.89 14.12 -22.55
N ASN A 70 -24.28 12.98 -22.22
CA ASN A 70 -23.50 12.15 -23.14
C ASN A 70 -24.09 10.75 -23.33
N GLY A 71 -25.43 10.62 -23.25
CA GLY A 71 -26.12 9.35 -23.54
C GLY A 71 -25.81 8.24 -22.54
N GLU A 72 -25.75 8.59 -21.26
CA GLU A 72 -25.41 7.71 -20.12
C GLU A 72 -23.95 7.22 -20.10
N ALA A 73 -23.09 7.77 -20.97
CA ALA A 73 -21.67 7.48 -20.95
C ALA A 73 -20.95 8.23 -19.81
N LEU A 74 -20.29 7.48 -18.93
CA LEU A 74 -19.42 8.06 -17.90
C LEU A 74 -18.20 8.74 -18.53
N PRO A 75 -17.70 9.84 -17.94
CA PRO A 75 -16.51 10.52 -18.44
C PRO A 75 -15.28 9.61 -18.34
N SER A 76 -14.36 9.74 -19.29
CA SER A 76 -13.10 8.97 -19.29
C SER A 76 -12.11 9.49 -18.24
N ALA A 77 -12.13 10.80 -18.00
CA ALA A 77 -11.42 11.47 -16.93
C ALA A 77 -12.36 12.46 -16.23
N LEU A 78 -12.14 12.70 -14.93
CA LEU A 78 -12.90 13.71 -14.18
C LEU A 78 -12.83 15.11 -14.80
N ALA A 79 -11.73 15.42 -15.49
CA ALA A 79 -11.55 16.68 -16.20
C ALA A 79 -12.60 16.89 -17.30
N ASP A 80 -13.08 15.81 -17.94
CA ASP A 80 -14.12 15.87 -18.97
C ASP A 80 -15.46 16.35 -18.38
N ALA A 81 -15.69 16.07 -17.10
CA ALA A 81 -16.84 16.57 -16.32
C ALA A 81 -16.55 17.92 -15.61
N GLY A 82 -15.42 18.57 -15.91
CA GLY A 82 -15.02 19.83 -15.29
C GLY A 82 -14.64 19.70 -13.82
N VAL A 83 -14.13 18.54 -13.41
CA VAL A 83 -13.56 18.28 -12.08
C VAL A 83 -12.05 18.14 -12.22
N THR A 84 -11.30 19.07 -11.61
CA THR A 84 -9.84 19.08 -11.62
C THR A 84 -9.30 19.33 -10.23
N ASP A 85 -8.09 18.88 -9.97
CA ASP A 85 -7.37 19.18 -8.74
C ASP A 85 -7.15 20.68 -8.57
N GLY A 86 -7.17 21.15 -7.32
CA GLY A 86 -6.98 22.57 -7.00
C GLY A 86 -7.39 22.92 -5.57
N ASN A 87 -6.92 24.07 -5.08
CA ASN A 87 -7.28 24.63 -3.77
C ASN A 87 -7.12 23.63 -2.60
N GLY A 88 -6.05 22.82 -2.62
CA GLY A 88 -5.78 21.81 -1.58
C GLY A 88 -6.72 20.59 -1.63
N THR A 89 -7.43 20.40 -2.74
CA THR A 89 -8.24 19.21 -3.02
C THR A 89 -7.69 18.46 -4.22
N SER A 90 -7.49 17.16 -4.08
CA SER A 90 -7.17 16.25 -5.20
C SER A 90 -8.26 15.20 -5.39
N TYR A 91 -8.40 14.70 -6.61
CA TYR A 91 -9.41 13.72 -6.98
C TYR A 91 -8.79 12.49 -7.61
N GLN A 92 -9.35 11.33 -7.27
CA GLN A 92 -9.08 10.06 -7.94
C GLN A 92 -10.41 9.49 -8.43
N TYR A 93 -10.39 8.88 -9.60
CA TYR A 93 -11.58 8.39 -10.27
C TYR A 93 -11.29 7.09 -11.00
N ARG A 94 -12.23 6.16 -10.88
CA ARG A 94 -12.22 4.92 -11.63
C ARG A 94 -13.62 4.59 -12.09
N THR A 95 -13.71 3.98 -13.26
CA THR A 95 -14.91 3.30 -13.73
C THR A 95 -14.72 1.79 -13.63
N TYR A 96 -15.81 1.06 -13.46
CA TYR A 96 -15.83 -0.39 -13.42
C TYR A 96 -17.17 -0.91 -13.94
N ASP A 97 -17.32 -2.23 -14.02
CA ASP A 97 -18.53 -2.88 -14.53
C ASP A 97 -18.90 -2.40 -15.95
N SER A 98 -17.92 -2.48 -16.86
CA SER A 98 -18.01 -2.04 -18.25
C SER A 98 -18.36 -0.55 -18.41
N GLY A 99 -17.89 0.29 -17.50
CA GLY A 99 -18.09 1.74 -17.58
C GLY A 99 -19.48 2.21 -17.15
N ARG A 100 -20.24 1.37 -16.44
CA ARG A 100 -21.56 1.72 -15.89
C ARG A 100 -21.49 2.20 -14.46
N LYS A 101 -20.44 1.79 -13.74
CA LYS A 101 -20.21 2.17 -12.35
C LYS A 101 -18.96 3.03 -12.23
N TYR A 102 -18.96 3.94 -11.27
CA TYR A 102 -17.80 4.74 -10.91
C TYR A 102 -17.59 4.80 -9.41
N CYS A 103 -16.37 5.15 -9.03
CA CYS A 103 -16.03 5.56 -7.68
C CYS A 103 -15.09 6.76 -7.74
N ILE A 104 -15.40 7.79 -6.94
CA ILE A 104 -14.60 9.02 -6.83
C ILE A 104 -14.08 9.10 -5.40
N THR A 105 -12.79 9.40 -5.26
CA THR A 105 -12.19 9.82 -3.99
C THR A 105 -11.78 11.27 -4.10
N ALA A 106 -12.25 12.11 -3.18
CA ALA A 106 -11.79 13.47 -3.02
C ALA A 106 -10.97 13.56 -1.74
N THR A 107 -9.77 14.12 -1.84
CA THR A 107 -8.86 14.34 -0.71
C THR A 107 -8.70 15.83 -0.49
N ALA A 108 -9.31 16.36 0.57
CA ALA A 108 -9.20 17.76 0.92
C ALA A 108 -8.31 17.92 2.17
N ASN A 109 -7.23 18.68 2.05
CA ASN A 109 -6.31 18.96 3.17
C ASN A 109 -5.79 17.70 3.88
N GLY A 110 -5.53 16.64 3.12
CA GLY A 110 -5.02 15.35 3.63
C GLY A 110 -6.09 14.47 4.29
N VAL A 111 -7.38 14.72 4.06
CA VAL A 111 -8.46 13.83 4.50
C VAL A 111 -9.27 13.39 3.28
N SER A 112 -9.46 12.09 3.12
CA SER A 112 -10.21 11.52 2.00
C SER A 112 -11.66 11.21 2.35
N SER A 113 -12.53 11.44 1.38
CA SER A 113 -13.88 10.88 1.35
C SER A 113 -14.18 10.36 -0.04
N TYR A 114 -14.98 9.32 -0.13
CA TYR A 114 -15.30 8.68 -1.38
C TYR A 114 -16.80 8.41 -1.52
N ILE A 115 -17.23 8.32 -2.78
CA ILE A 115 -18.61 8.09 -3.19
C ILE A 115 -18.61 7.24 -4.46
N ASP A 116 -19.59 6.35 -4.58
CA ASP A 116 -19.84 5.54 -5.76
C ASP A 116 -21.30 5.66 -6.20
N ASN A 117 -21.63 5.14 -7.38
CA ASN A 117 -23.00 5.09 -7.90
C ASN A 117 -23.66 3.70 -7.74
N ASP A 118 -23.18 2.89 -6.80
CA ASP A 118 -23.61 1.52 -6.57
C ASP A 118 -24.03 1.32 -5.10
N ALA A 119 -23.10 0.89 -4.24
CA ALA A 119 -23.37 0.56 -2.84
C ALA A 119 -23.35 1.78 -1.92
N GLN A 120 -22.76 2.90 -2.35
CA GLN A 120 -22.45 4.05 -1.49
C GLN A 120 -22.68 5.38 -2.22
N THR A 121 -23.94 5.78 -2.35
CA THR A 121 -24.38 7.02 -3.01
C THR A 121 -24.32 8.27 -2.11
N SER A 122 -23.79 8.13 -0.89
CA SER A 122 -23.47 9.22 0.03
C SER A 122 -21.99 9.16 0.40
N PRO A 123 -21.29 10.29 0.59
CA PRO A 123 -19.87 10.28 0.92
C PRO A 123 -19.59 9.51 2.21
N LYS A 124 -18.55 8.70 2.17
CA LYS A 124 -18.00 8.01 3.35
C LYS A 124 -16.52 8.38 3.51
N ALA A 125 -16.06 8.44 4.75
CA ALA A 125 -14.65 8.62 5.05
C ALA A 125 -13.80 7.49 4.44
N GLY A 126 -12.61 7.84 3.93
CA GLY A 126 -11.67 6.93 3.30
C GLY A 126 -11.60 7.11 1.78
N ALA A 127 -11.22 6.04 1.08
CA ALA A 127 -10.97 6.06 -0.36
C ALA A 127 -11.65 4.87 -1.05
N CYS A 128 -11.88 5.02 -2.35
CA CYS A 128 -12.30 3.91 -3.20
C CYS A 128 -11.23 2.82 -3.22
N PRO A 129 -11.61 1.54 -3.41
CA PRO A 129 -10.65 0.51 -3.72
C PRO A 129 -9.78 0.91 -4.94
N GLY A 130 -8.46 0.79 -4.79
CA GLY A 130 -7.46 1.20 -5.78
C GLY A 130 -6.95 2.63 -5.67
N HIS A 131 -7.55 3.46 -4.82
CA HIS A 131 -7.15 4.84 -4.62
C HIS A 131 -6.23 5.02 -3.40
N GLY A 132 -5.55 6.16 -3.35
CA GLY A 132 -4.79 6.59 -2.20
C GLY A 132 -5.74 7.14 -1.13
N VAL A 133 -5.29 7.16 0.12
CA VAL A 133 -6.08 7.63 1.27
C VAL A 133 -5.33 8.72 2.01
N ASP A 134 -6.05 9.75 2.43
CA ASP A 134 -5.59 10.86 3.26
C ASP A 134 -4.35 11.59 2.69
N GLY A 135 -4.26 11.66 1.36
CA GLY A 135 -3.15 12.27 0.63
C GLY A 135 -1.96 11.33 0.40
N GLY A 136 -2.06 10.08 0.84
CA GLY A 136 -1.13 9.01 0.49
C GLY A 136 -1.21 8.68 -1.00
N GLY A 137 -0.06 8.39 -1.61
CA GLY A 137 0.02 7.92 -2.99
C GLY A 137 -0.59 6.53 -3.18
N VAL A 138 -0.78 6.16 -4.45
CA VAL A 138 -1.14 4.80 -4.83
C VAL A 138 0.13 3.99 -5.07
N VAL A 139 0.12 2.75 -4.63
CA VAL A 139 1.19 1.80 -4.92
C VAL A 139 0.67 0.75 -5.91
N THR A 140 1.50 0.39 -6.89
CA THR A 140 1.20 -0.67 -7.86
C THR A 140 2.03 -1.90 -7.55
N ASN A 141 1.37 -3.03 -7.33
CA ASN A 141 2.01 -4.34 -7.29
C ASN A 141 2.03 -4.90 -8.72
N TYR A 142 3.24 -5.11 -9.25
CA TYR A 142 3.43 -5.61 -10.60
C TYR A 142 3.31 -7.14 -10.70
N ALA A 143 3.17 -7.85 -9.58
CA ALA A 143 2.84 -9.27 -9.58
C ALA A 143 1.40 -9.49 -10.07
N THR A 144 1.23 -10.12 -11.24
CA THR A 144 -0.07 -10.55 -11.75
C THR A 144 -0.61 -11.71 -10.90
N ARG A 145 -1.90 -11.69 -10.50
CA ARG A 145 -2.52 -12.53 -9.46
C ARG A 145 -1.57 -13.56 -8.81
N PRO A 146 -0.86 -13.21 -7.74
CA PRO A 146 0.22 -14.01 -7.15
C PRO A 146 -0.25 -15.29 -6.42
N THR A 147 -1.50 -15.72 -6.62
CA THR A 147 -2.03 -16.97 -6.09
C THR A 147 -1.79 -18.12 -7.08
N PRO A 148 -1.20 -19.25 -6.65
CA PRO A 148 -0.90 -20.37 -7.54
C PRO A 148 -2.11 -21.09 -8.17
N ALA A 149 -3.33 -20.92 -7.64
CA ALA A 149 -4.51 -21.63 -8.14
C ALA A 149 -5.19 -20.99 -9.36
N GLU A 150 -4.94 -19.71 -9.61
CA GLU A 150 -5.66 -18.96 -10.65
C GLU A 150 -4.73 -18.21 -11.60
N GLY A 151 -3.46 -18.04 -11.24
CA GLY A 151 -2.48 -17.54 -12.19
C GLY A 151 -2.05 -18.63 -13.18
N ASN A 152 -1.68 -18.19 -14.38
CA ASN A 152 -1.09 -19.04 -15.42
C ASN A 152 0.37 -19.41 -15.06
N PHE A 153 0.59 -19.93 -13.84
CA PHE A 153 1.92 -20.24 -13.31
C PHE A 153 2.36 -21.66 -13.66
N GLY A 154 2.51 -21.94 -14.96
CA GLY A 154 3.14 -23.18 -15.45
C GLY A 154 4.61 -23.29 -15.03
N GLY A 155 4.95 -24.37 -14.31
CA GLY A 155 6.32 -24.86 -14.12
C GLY A 155 7.21 -24.01 -13.21
N TRP A 156 7.08 -24.21 -11.89
CA TRP A 156 8.02 -23.72 -10.88
C TRP A 156 9.20 -24.68 -10.77
N THR A 157 10.36 -24.43 -11.40
CA THR A 157 11.46 -25.41 -11.30
C THR A 157 12.83 -24.77 -11.09
N GLY A 158 13.25 -24.73 -9.82
CA GLY A 158 14.66 -24.70 -9.40
C GLY A 158 14.99 -25.99 -8.64
N TYR A 159 14.90 -27.15 -9.31
CA TYR A 159 15.17 -28.46 -8.69
C TYR A 159 16.66 -28.79 -8.70
N ASN A 160 17.26 -29.01 -7.52
CA ASN A 160 18.42 -29.90 -7.40
C ASN A 160 17.95 -31.19 -6.72
N LEU A 161 17.64 -32.20 -7.54
CA LEU A 161 17.14 -33.50 -7.11
C LEU A 161 18.29 -34.37 -6.58
N ALA A 162 18.35 -34.54 -5.27
CA ALA A 162 18.76 -35.82 -4.69
C ALA A 162 17.62 -36.29 -3.78
N GLY A 163 16.80 -37.25 -4.24
CA GLY A 163 15.85 -37.97 -3.37
C GLY A 163 14.35 -37.93 -3.71
N GLY A 164 13.92 -37.28 -4.79
CA GLY A 164 12.50 -37.21 -5.15
C GLY A 164 11.70 -36.23 -4.28
N ALA A 165 10.85 -35.42 -4.90
CA ALA A 165 10.01 -34.44 -4.23
C ALA A 165 8.74 -34.20 -5.05
N SER A 166 7.67 -33.77 -4.38
CA SER A 166 6.41 -33.39 -5.04
C SER A 166 6.12 -31.91 -4.86
N SER A 167 5.45 -31.33 -5.85
CA SER A 167 4.93 -29.97 -5.79
C SER A 167 3.42 -29.98 -5.91
N SER A 168 2.76 -29.09 -5.16
CA SER A 168 1.31 -28.97 -5.14
C SER A 168 0.87 -27.55 -4.84
N VAL A 169 -0.32 -27.20 -5.31
CA VAL A 169 -1.03 -26.01 -4.86
C VAL A 169 -1.91 -26.43 -3.69
N VAL A 170 -1.75 -25.78 -2.54
CA VAL A 170 -2.50 -26.10 -1.32
C VAL A 170 -3.35 -24.91 -0.88
N PRO A 171 -4.60 -25.13 -0.45
CA PRO A 171 -5.39 -24.09 0.19
C PRO A 171 -4.71 -23.61 1.47
N ASN A 172 -4.76 -22.31 1.73
CA ASN A 172 -4.29 -21.73 2.98
C ASN A 172 -5.25 -20.62 3.45
N ALA A 173 -5.39 -20.47 4.77
CA ALA A 173 -6.17 -19.39 5.34
C ALA A 173 -5.41 -18.04 5.34
N TRP A 174 -4.12 -18.05 4.99
CA TRP A 174 -3.29 -16.86 4.98
C TRP A 174 -3.69 -15.99 3.79
N LEU A 175 -4.38 -14.88 4.08
CA LEU A 175 -5.06 -14.02 3.12
C LEU A 175 -6.25 -14.69 2.39
N GLY A 176 -6.69 -15.87 2.86
CA GLY A 176 -7.82 -16.60 2.30
C GLY A 176 -7.59 -17.18 0.90
N LYS A 177 -6.36 -17.62 0.58
CA LYS A 177 -5.93 -18.01 -0.79
C LYS A 177 -5.18 -19.35 -0.83
N TYR A 178 -4.33 -19.53 -1.84
CA TYR A 178 -3.53 -20.73 -2.09
C TYR A 178 -2.04 -20.43 -1.92
N SER A 179 -1.26 -21.46 -1.58
CA SER A 179 0.21 -21.41 -1.57
C SER A 179 0.75 -22.52 -2.44
N TYR A 180 1.96 -22.29 -2.93
CA TYR A 180 2.71 -23.33 -3.61
C TYR A 180 3.51 -24.07 -2.55
N ARG A 181 3.31 -25.38 -2.45
CA ARG A 181 4.00 -26.25 -1.51
C ARG A 181 4.93 -27.20 -2.25
N TRP A 182 6.20 -27.19 -1.85
CA TRP A 182 7.15 -28.26 -2.12
C TRP A 182 7.18 -29.21 -0.93
N THR A 183 7.18 -30.53 -1.19
CA THR A 183 7.26 -31.57 -0.15
C THR A 183 8.41 -32.52 -0.45
N ALA A 184 9.29 -32.72 0.52
CA ALA A 184 10.41 -33.65 0.42
C ALA A 184 9.88 -35.10 0.31
N GLY A 185 10.37 -35.86 -0.67
CA GLY A 185 10.04 -37.28 -0.86
C GLY A 185 11.01 -38.22 -0.14
N ALA A 186 12.24 -37.80 0.13
CA ALA A 186 13.24 -38.53 0.90
C ALA A 186 14.13 -37.59 1.74
N PRO A 187 14.88 -38.10 2.73
CA PRO A 187 15.94 -37.35 3.40
C PRO A 187 17.03 -36.96 2.39
N GLY A 188 17.51 -35.72 2.41
CA GLY A 188 18.60 -35.36 1.48
C GLY A 188 19.09 -33.92 1.46
N PHE A 189 18.34 -32.96 2.00
CA PHE A 189 18.81 -31.57 2.04
C PHE A 189 19.44 -31.26 3.40
N SER A 190 20.73 -31.53 3.54
CA SER A 190 21.57 -31.03 4.66
C SER A 190 22.70 -30.11 4.19
N ASN A 191 23.08 -30.18 2.91
CA ASN A 191 24.31 -29.56 2.37
C ASN A 191 24.14 -28.89 0.98
N GLY A 192 22.90 -28.65 0.53
CA GLY A 192 22.58 -28.09 -0.79
C GLY A 192 21.58 -26.95 -0.70
N SER A 193 21.70 -25.98 -1.61
CA SER A 193 20.74 -24.88 -1.73
C SER A 193 19.49 -25.34 -2.46
N MET A 194 18.31 -25.08 -1.89
CA MET A 194 17.03 -25.27 -2.57
C MET A 194 16.40 -23.93 -2.87
N ASN A 195 16.01 -23.69 -4.11
CA ASN A 195 15.25 -22.51 -4.51
C ASN A 195 13.78 -22.87 -4.64
N ILE A 196 12.92 -22.09 -3.99
CA ILE A 196 11.47 -22.14 -4.14
C ILE A 196 10.98 -20.73 -4.46
N GLY A 197 10.34 -20.58 -5.61
CA GLY A 197 10.01 -19.26 -6.15
C GLY A 197 9.60 -19.32 -7.61
N LEU A 198 9.17 -18.18 -8.15
CA LEU A 198 8.69 -18.05 -9.53
C LEU A 198 9.86 -18.17 -10.52
N GLU A 199 10.35 -19.38 -10.73
CA GLU A 199 11.52 -19.66 -11.57
C GLU A 199 11.12 -20.49 -12.81
N HIS A 200 11.00 -19.79 -13.95
CA HIS A 200 11.20 -20.19 -15.36
C HIS A 200 10.72 -21.61 -15.78
N THR A 201 9.64 -21.78 -16.57
CA THR A 201 9.50 -21.51 -18.01
C THR A 201 8.09 -21.08 -18.37
N GLY A 202 7.93 -19.80 -18.72
CA GLY A 202 6.68 -19.25 -19.24
C GLY A 202 6.00 -18.23 -18.33
N VAL A 203 6.43 -18.09 -17.07
CA VAL A 203 5.74 -17.26 -16.09
C VAL A 203 6.70 -16.36 -15.35
N LYS A 204 6.56 -15.07 -15.59
CA LYS A 204 7.41 -14.04 -15.03
C LYS A 204 6.57 -12.84 -14.67
N ILE A 205 6.97 -12.13 -13.63
CA ILE A 205 6.31 -10.91 -13.18
C ILE A 205 6.62 -9.83 -14.20
N ALA A 206 5.61 -9.29 -14.88
CA ALA A 206 5.83 -8.15 -15.77
C ALA A 206 6.29 -6.96 -14.92
N VAL A 207 7.36 -6.29 -15.33
CA VAL A 207 7.88 -5.11 -14.61
C VAL A 207 8.21 -4.00 -15.59
N PRO A 208 7.89 -2.74 -15.28
CA PRO A 208 8.29 -1.61 -16.11
C PRO A 208 9.78 -1.28 -15.90
N THR A 209 10.49 -1.11 -17.00
CA THR A 209 11.89 -0.66 -17.01
C THR A 209 12.07 0.66 -16.27
N GLY A 210 13.12 0.78 -15.46
CA GLY A 210 13.51 2.03 -14.79
C GLY A 210 12.66 2.43 -13.57
N VAL A 211 11.72 1.58 -13.15
CA VAL A 211 10.94 1.79 -11.92
C VAL A 211 11.62 1.11 -10.75
N ASP A 212 11.62 1.76 -9.59
CA ASP A 212 12.09 1.17 -8.34
C ASP A 212 11.04 0.21 -7.78
N VAL A 213 11.47 -1.02 -7.49
CA VAL A 213 10.62 -2.07 -6.95
C VAL A 213 11.25 -2.67 -5.70
N VAL A 214 10.40 -3.26 -4.86
CA VAL A 214 10.81 -3.96 -3.64
C VAL A 214 10.32 -5.41 -3.72
N PRO A 215 11.13 -6.32 -4.29
CA PRO A 215 10.71 -7.70 -4.50
C PRO A 215 10.61 -8.43 -3.16
N SER A 216 9.46 -9.06 -2.90
CA SER A 216 9.25 -9.83 -1.68
C SER A 216 8.41 -11.08 -1.92
N ILE A 217 8.62 -12.08 -1.07
CA ILE A 217 7.94 -13.37 -1.07
C ILE A 217 7.72 -13.81 0.36
N HIS A 218 6.55 -14.36 0.67
CA HIS A 218 6.29 -14.93 1.98
C HIS A 218 6.61 -16.42 1.97
N VAL A 219 7.27 -16.87 3.03
CA VAL A 219 7.69 -18.26 3.19
C VAL A 219 7.18 -18.81 4.52
N ARG A 220 6.70 -20.04 4.47
CA ARG A 220 6.39 -20.85 5.65
C ARG A 220 6.97 -22.24 5.42
N ALA A 221 7.53 -22.86 6.44
CA ALA A 221 8.09 -24.21 6.31
C ALA A 221 7.68 -25.09 7.50
N SER A 222 7.61 -26.40 7.30
CA SER A 222 7.33 -27.37 8.39
C SER A 222 8.38 -27.31 9.49
N LYS A 223 9.60 -26.89 9.15
CA LYS A 223 10.76 -26.72 10.03
C LYS A 223 11.31 -25.31 9.94
N GLY A 224 11.96 -24.87 11.02
CA GLY A 224 12.71 -23.63 11.00
C GLY A 224 13.93 -23.74 10.10
N GLY A 225 14.36 -22.62 9.52
CA GLY A 225 15.53 -22.57 8.65
C GLY A 225 15.95 -21.15 8.31
N SER A 226 17.17 -21.01 7.79
CA SER A 226 17.65 -19.74 7.25
C SER A 226 17.30 -19.69 5.77
N PHE A 227 16.66 -18.61 5.33
CA PHE A 227 16.29 -18.40 3.94
C PHE A 227 16.86 -17.09 3.42
N THR A 228 17.46 -17.10 2.23
CA THR A 228 17.73 -15.86 1.49
C THR A 228 16.64 -15.62 0.47
N VAL A 229 16.52 -14.38 0.01
CA VAL A 229 15.68 -14.03 -1.12
C VAL A 229 16.54 -13.39 -2.20
N SER A 230 16.21 -13.65 -3.46
CA SER A 230 16.88 -13.04 -4.59
C SER A 230 15.92 -12.84 -5.75
N CYS A 231 16.24 -11.91 -6.64
CA CYS A 231 15.55 -11.80 -7.92
C CYS A 231 16.51 -11.82 -9.11
N ALA A 232 15.96 -12.20 -10.27
CA ALA A 232 16.62 -12.04 -11.55
C ALA A 232 15.66 -11.45 -12.58
N PHE A 233 16.22 -10.66 -13.50
CA PHE A 233 15.48 -9.99 -14.56
C PHE A 233 15.65 -10.70 -15.89
N SER A 234 14.65 -10.56 -16.75
CA SER A 234 14.70 -11.02 -18.14
C SER A 234 13.95 -10.08 -19.07
N ASP A 235 14.28 -10.16 -20.35
CA ASP A 235 13.55 -9.48 -21.41
C ASP A 235 12.22 -10.18 -21.73
N SER A 236 11.52 -9.70 -22.77
CA SER A 236 10.20 -10.20 -23.18
C SER A 236 10.26 -11.61 -23.77
N THR A 237 11.41 -11.99 -24.34
CA THR A 237 11.69 -13.33 -24.87
C THR A 237 12.03 -14.33 -23.76
N GLY A 238 12.36 -13.83 -22.58
CA GLY A 238 12.74 -14.62 -21.42
C GLY A 238 14.24 -14.77 -21.24
N THR A 239 15.06 -14.09 -22.04
CA THR A 239 16.52 -14.07 -21.89
C THR A 239 16.90 -13.28 -20.64
N ILE A 240 17.77 -13.83 -19.80
CA ILE A 240 18.25 -13.17 -18.59
C ILE A 240 19.04 -11.92 -18.98
N VAL A 241 18.71 -10.79 -18.36
CA VAL A 241 19.44 -9.53 -18.53
C VAL A 241 20.35 -9.28 -17.33
N THR A 242 21.43 -8.53 -17.54
CA THR A 242 22.40 -8.21 -16.48
C THR A 242 21.72 -7.37 -15.39
N GLY A 243 21.53 -7.98 -14.23
CA GLY A 243 20.89 -7.36 -13.07
C GLY A 243 20.34 -8.43 -12.13
N SER A 244 20.56 -8.24 -10.83
CA SER A 244 20.00 -9.09 -9.78
C SER A 244 19.78 -8.26 -8.53
N CYS A 245 18.78 -8.63 -7.74
CA CYS A 245 18.59 -8.05 -6.41
C CYS A 245 18.81 -9.14 -5.35
N PRO A 246 20.02 -9.26 -4.80
CA PRO A 246 20.23 -10.13 -3.65
C PRO A 246 19.51 -9.53 -2.44
N GLY A 247 18.96 -10.39 -1.59
CA GLY A 247 18.38 -10.02 -0.29
C GLY A 247 19.18 -10.61 0.87
N PRO A 248 18.93 -10.14 2.09
CA PRO A 248 19.55 -10.69 3.29
C PRO A 248 19.05 -12.10 3.60
N SER A 249 19.70 -12.75 4.57
CA SER A 249 19.22 -13.99 5.17
C SER A 249 18.18 -13.68 6.25
N PHE A 250 17.11 -14.47 6.28
CA PHE A 250 16.04 -14.39 7.26
C PHE A 250 15.92 -15.71 7.99
N THR A 251 15.67 -15.64 9.30
CA THR A 251 15.29 -16.83 10.06
C THR A 251 13.78 -17.01 9.95
N VAL A 252 13.36 -18.12 9.34
CA VAL A 252 11.95 -18.51 9.25
C VAL A 252 11.69 -19.55 10.34
N ALA A 253 10.77 -19.24 11.26
CA ALA A 253 10.34 -20.20 12.26
C ALA A 253 9.39 -21.26 11.66
N ALA A 254 9.39 -22.45 12.24
CA ALA A 254 8.51 -23.53 11.81
C ALA A 254 7.03 -23.07 11.87
N ASN A 255 6.31 -23.30 10.77
CA ASN A 255 4.89 -23.00 10.60
C ASN A 255 4.50 -21.51 10.74
N VAL A 256 5.47 -20.58 10.68
CA VAL A 256 5.22 -19.15 10.71
C VAL A 256 5.45 -18.54 9.33
N TRP A 257 4.45 -17.82 8.81
CA TRP A 257 4.62 -17.02 7.60
C TRP A 257 5.57 -15.86 7.87
N THR A 258 6.68 -15.85 7.14
CA THR A 258 7.71 -14.83 7.25
C THR A 258 7.89 -14.15 5.91
N ARG A 259 7.83 -12.82 5.89
CA ARG A 259 8.09 -12.04 4.69
C ARG A 259 9.59 -11.96 4.45
N LEU A 260 10.05 -12.44 3.30
CA LEU A 260 11.41 -12.26 2.82
C LEU A 260 11.40 -11.12 1.81
N GLN A 261 12.22 -10.08 2.05
CA GLN A 261 12.33 -8.91 1.20
C GLN A 261 13.74 -8.83 0.62
N ALA A 262 13.85 -8.74 -0.70
CA ALA A 262 15.10 -8.45 -1.37
C ALA A 262 15.44 -6.96 -1.25
N ASN A 263 16.69 -6.60 -1.51
CA ASN A 263 17.07 -5.20 -1.56
C ASN A 263 16.27 -4.46 -2.64
N ASP A 264 15.95 -3.20 -2.38
CA ASP A 264 15.33 -2.30 -3.34
C ASP A 264 16.15 -2.27 -4.63
N VAL A 265 15.47 -2.30 -5.77
CA VAL A 265 16.13 -2.41 -7.07
C VAL A 265 15.39 -1.59 -8.11
N THR A 266 16.14 -0.75 -8.81
CA THR A 266 15.67 -0.14 -10.05
C THR A 266 15.66 -1.20 -11.14
N VAL A 267 14.51 -1.42 -11.77
CA VAL A 267 14.36 -2.42 -12.84
C VAL A 267 15.36 -2.10 -13.97
N PRO A 268 16.30 -3.00 -14.30
CA PRO A 268 17.35 -2.75 -15.28
C PRO A 268 16.81 -2.38 -16.66
N ALA A 269 17.60 -1.63 -17.44
CA ALA A 269 17.33 -1.38 -18.84
C ALA A 269 17.12 -2.71 -19.60
N ASN A 270 16.11 -2.76 -20.47
CA ASN A 270 15.71 -3.94 -21.26
C ASN A 270 15.09 -5.11 -20.45
N ALA A 271 14.93 -4.99 -19.14
CA ALA A 271 14.11 -5.93 -18.38
C ALA A 271 12.62 -5.63 -18.63
N SER A 272 11.84 -6.67 -18.93
CA SER A 272 10.37 -6.56 -18.95
C SER A 272 9.71 -7.53 -17.97
N ARG A 273 10.52 -8.42 -17.39
CA ARG A 273 10.08 -9.56 -16.60
C ARG A 273 11.03 -9.77 -15.42
N MET A 274 10.49 -10.15 -14.27
CA MET A 274 11.24 -10.48 -13.06
C MET A 274 10.83 -11.84 -12.49
N SER A 275 11.79 -12.52 -11.88
CA SER A 275 11.63 -13.74 -11.09
C SER A 275 12.09 -13.48 -9.67
N ILE A 276 11.38 -14.02 -8.67
CA ILE A 276 11.73 -13.90 -7.24
C ILE A 276 11.87 -15.30 -6.68
N ARG A 277 12.94 -15.52 -5.90
CA ARG A 277 13.34 -16.82 -5.37
C ARG A 277 13.57 -16.70 -3.87
N ALA A 278 12.97 -17.58 -3.08
CA ALA A 278 13.39 -17.86 -1.72
C ALA A 278 14.31 -19.08 -1.74
N LYS A 279 15.48 -18.98 -1.14
CA LYS A 279 16.48 -20.03 -1.11
C LYS A 279 16.70 -20.48 0.32
N LEU A 280 16.52 -21.77 0.60
CA LEU A 280 16.95 -22.34 1.87
C LEU A 280 18.50 -22.37 1.89
N GLU A 281 19.08 -21.62 2.82
CA GLU A 281 20.50 -21.72 3.16
C GLU A 281 20.69 -22.99 4.01
N GLY A 282 21.76 -23.75 3.75
CA GLY A 282 22.00 -25.04 4.40
C GLY A 282 21.95 -25.00 5.93
N GLY A 283 21.84 -26.17 6.56
CA GLY A 283 21.81 -26.29 8.04
C GLY A 283 20.51 -26.82 8.63
N ALA A 284 19.45 -27.01 7.85
CA ALA A 284 18.23 -27.71 8.26
C ALA A 284 18.08 -29.00 7.46
N THR A 285 18.05 -30.17 8.12
CA THR A 285 17.82 -31.47 7.47
C THR A 285 16.33 -31.70 7.26
N TYR A 286 15.90 -31.60 6.00
CA TYR A 286 14.54 -31.95 5.57
C TYR A 286 14.46 -33.46 5.31
N VAL A 287 13.42 -34.11 5.85
CA VAL A 287 13.11 -35.53 5.67
C VAL A 287 11.80 -35.70 4.90
N SER A 288 11.49 -36.92 4.49
CA SER A 288 10.24 -37.24 3.79
C SER A 288 9.02 -36.69 4.56
N GLY A 289 8.18 -35.92 3.87
CA GLY A 289 7.00 -35.26 4.42
C GLY A 289 7.21 -33.83 4.92
N ASP A 290 8.45 -33.37 5.13
CA ASP A 290 8.72 -31.96 5.37
C ASP A 290 8.40 -31.12 4.14
N TRP A 291 7.99 -29.87 4.36
CA TRP A 291 7.52 -29.02 3.28
C TRP A 291 7.93 -27.56 3.46
N ILE A 292 7.97 -26.86 2.33
CA ILE A 292 8.15 -25.41 2.26
C ILE A 292 7.05 -24.85 1.36
N GLU A 293 6.42 -23.79 1.84
CA GLU A 293 5.35 -23.06 1.19
C GLU A 293 5.79 -21.65 0.86
N VAL A 294 5.38 -21.19 -0.32
CA VAL A 294 5.51 -19.79 -0.71
C VAL A 294 4.18 -19.22 -1.15
N SER A 295 3.98 -17.94 -0.83
CA SER A 295 2.84 -17.13 -1.24
C SER A 295 3.23 -15.64 -1.19
N GLY A 296 2.27 -14.76 -1.41
CA GLY A 296 2.45 -13.35 -1.03
C GLY A 296 3.56 -12.66 -1.82
N VAL A 297 3.65 -12.94 -3.13
CA VAL A 297 4.66 -12.34 -4.00
C VAL A 297 4.27 -10.91 -4.34
N SER A 298 5.17 -9.96 -4.06
CA SER A 298 4.97 -8.53 -4.34
C SER A 298 6.21 -7.90 -4.91
N THR A 299 6.02 -6.88 -5.73
CA THR A 299 7.08 -5.97 -6.22
C THR A 299 6.85 -4.54 -5.78
N ALA A 300 5.79 -4.30 -5.01
CA ALA A 300 5.46 -3.01 -4.44
C ALA A 300 6.32 -2.69 -3.21
N PRO A 301 6.66 -1.41 -2.97
CA PRO A 301 7.16 -0.96 -1.67
C PRO A 301 6.15 -1.28 -0.57
N GLY A 302 6.64 -1.77 0.59
CA GLY A 302 5.80 -2.10 1.75
C GLY A 302 5.27 -3.54 1.75
N ALA A 303 4.16 -3.79 2.44
CA ALA A 303 3.61 -5.13 2.65
C ALA A 303 3.06 -5.78 1.35
N TYR A 304 2.61 -7.03 1.45
CA TYR A 304 1.89 -7.67 0.34
C TYR A 304 0.41 -7.27 0.40
N ALA A 305 -0.09 -6.77 -0.72
CA ALA A 305 -1.51 -6.73 -1.01
C ALA A 305 -1.72 -7.07 -2.49
N ASP A 306 -2.73 -7.89 -2.75
CA ASP A 306 -3.20 -8.22 -4.08
C ASP A 306 -4.53 -7.51 -4.36
N GLY A 307 -5.05 -7.62 -5.58
CA GLY A 307 -6.35 -7.02 -5.92
C GLY A 307 -7.56 -7.59 -5.17
N ASP A 308 -7.36 -8.59 -4.29
CA ASP A 308 -8.40 -9.16 -3.42
C ASP A 308 -8.26 -8.65 -1.97
N SER A 309 -7.18 -7.94 -1.67
CA SER A 309 -6.91 -7.36 -0.36
C SER A 309 -7.76 -6.10 -0.14
N PRO A 310 -8.17 -5.77 1.11
CA PRO A 310 -8.98 -4.59 1.38
C PRO A 310 -8.36 -3.30 0.81
N GLY A 311 -9.14 -2.55 0.03
CA GLY A 311 -8.69 -1.30 -0.58
C GLY A 311 -7.84 -1.44 -1.85
N TRP A 312 -7.56 -2.66 -2.31
CA TRP A 312 -6.81 -2.93 -3.54
C TRP A 312 -7.74 -3.41 -4.66
N VAL A 313 -7.34 -3.17 -5.92
CA VAL A 313 -8.08 -3.59 -7.12
C VAL A 313 -7.15 -4.07 -8.23
N TRP A 314 -7.66 -4.96 -9.08
CA TRP A 314 -7.00 -5.36 -10.32
C TRP A 314 -7.16 -4.27 -11.41
N ASN A 315 -6.07 -3.92 -12.08
CA ASN A 315 -6.04 -2.92 -13.16
C ASN A 315 -6.51 -3.46 -14.53
N GLY A 316 -7.11 -4.65 -14.55
CA GLY A 316 -7.60 -5.31 -15.76
C GLY A 316 -8.12 -6.70 -15.43
N THR A 317 -8.11 -7.62 -16.41
CA THR A 317 -8.64 -8.97 -16.20
C THR A 317 -7.84 -9.68 -15.10
N PRO A 318 -8.53 -10.31 -14.11
CA PRO A 318 -7.87 -11.16 -13.14
C PRO A 318 -6.86 -12.10 -13.81
N ASN A 319 -5.72 -12.33 -13.16
CA ASN A 319 -4.62 -13.21 -13.62
C ASN A 319 -3.69 -12.64 -14.70
N ASN A 320 -4.06 -11.56 -15.40
CA ASN A 320 -3.24 -10.95 -16.45
C ASN A 320 -3.09 -9.43 -16.29
N SER A 321 -3.17 -8.95 -15.04
CA SER A 321 -3.10 -7.51 -14.74
C SER A 321 -2.43 -7.28 -13.38
N THR A 322 -1.88 -6.08 -13.21
CA THR A 322 -1.30 -5.60 -11.96
C THR A 322 -2.41 -5.22 -10.98
N SER A 323 -2.07 -5.00 -9.71
CA SER A 323 -3.01 -4.47 -8.73
C SER A 323 -2.54 -3.14 -8.17
N THR A 324 -3.47 -2.27 -7.81
CA THR A 324 -3.23 -0.96 -7.20
C THR A 324 -4.02 -0.82 -5.92
N GLY A 325 -3.48 -0.04 -4.98
CA GLY A 325 -4.15 0.29 -3.74
C GLY A 325 -3.41 1.37 -2.95
N PRO A 326 -3.88 1.67 -1.73
CA PRO A 326 -3.22 2.63 -0.86
C PRO A 326 -1.81 2.17 -0.53
N ALA A 327 -0.91 3.13 -0.27
CA ALA A 327 0.39 2.84 0.32
C ALA A 327 0.23 2.04 1.63
N LEU A 328 1.03 0.98 1.76
CA LEU A 328 1.00 0.01 2.85
C LEU A 328 1.96 0.37 3.98
#